data_AF-A0A957IDF8-F1
#
_entry.id   AF-A0A957IDF8-F1
#
_cell.length_a   1.000
_cell.length_b   1.000
_cell.length_c   1.000
_cell.angle_alpha   90.00
_cell.angle_beta   90.00
_cell.angle_gamma   90.00
#
_symmetry.space_group_name_H-M   'P 1'
#
loop_
_entity.id
_entity.type
_entity.pdbx_description
1 polymer ?
#
loop_
_entity_poly.entity_id
_entity_poly.type
_entity_poly.pdbx_seq_one_letter_code
_entity_poly.pdbx_strand_id
1 'polypeptide(L)' 'MGIYLLETVVQKWEQGNLTPEQAIGQILLHLQAVNGRINNLERREQRPLVNQSEKESTDKSEK' A
#
# COMPACT_ATOMS: atom_id res chain seq x y z
N MET A 1 16.16 0.03 -11.95
CA MET A 1 16.78 0.45 -10.67
C MET A 1 15.88 -0.01 -9.54
N GLY A 2 16.42 -0.72 -8.55
CA GLY A 2 15.65 -1.13 -7.37
C GLY A 2 15.36 0.06 -6.44
N ILE A 3 14.31 -0.05 -5.64
CA ILE A 3 14.01 0.90 -4.55
C ILE A 3 15.00 0.59 -3.43
N TYR A 4 15.86 1.54 -3.09
CA TYR A 4 16.69 1.43 -1.89
C TYR A 4 15.81 1.58 -0.65
N LEU A 5 16.21 1.01 0.49
CA LEU A 5 15.57 1.37 1.76
C LEU A 5 15.84 2.86 2.05
N LEU A 6 14.91 3.53 2.72
CA LEU A 6 15.04 4.98 3.00
C LEU A 6 16.34 5.28 3.76
N GLU A 7 16.72 4.43 4.72
CA GLU A 7 17.99 4.55 5.45
C GLU A 7 19.20 4.48 4.51
N THR A 8 19.16 3.59 3.51
CA THR A 8 20.22 3.50 2.50
C THR A 8 20.27 4.75 1.61
N VAL A 9 19.11 5.37 1.31
CA VAL A 9 19.06 6.62 0.56
C VAL A 9 19.70 7.76 1.37
N VAL A 10 19.36 7.87 2.66
CA VAL A 10 19.93 8.86 3.58
C VAL A 10 21.44 8.68 3.70
N GLN A 11 21.90 7.45 3.97
CA GLN A 11 23.32 7.15 4.11
C GLN A 11 24.11 7.50 2.83
N LYS A 12 23.60 7.14 1.65
CA LYS A 12 24.27 7.45 0.39
C LYS A 12 24.23 8.94 0.07
N TRP A 13 23.17 9.65 0.45
CA TRP A 13 23.10 11.10 0.31
C TRP A 13 24.16 11.81 1.16
N GLU A 14 24.28 11.45 2.43
CA GLU A 14 25.28 12.03 3.35
C GLU A 14 26.72 11.79 2.87
N GLN A 15 26.96 10.64 2.23
CA GLN A 15 28.26 10.30 1.64
C GLN A 15 28.54 11.00 0.30
N GLY A 16 27.60 11.79 -0.24
CA GLY A 16 27.72 12.39 -1.58
C GLY A 16 27.64 11.37 -2.72
N ASN A 17 27.16 10.16 -2.45
CA ASN A 17 27.06 9.06 -3.40
C ASN A 17 25.76 9.08 -4.24
N LEU A 18 24.90 10.08 -4.03
CA LEU A 18 23.70 10.32 -4.82
C LEU A 18 23.71 11.75 -5.34
N THR A 19 23.34 11.91 -6.62
CA THR A 19 22.98 13.24 -7.12
C THR A 19 21.64 13.68 -6.52
N PRO A 20 21.35 14.99 -6.49
CA PRO A 20 20.05 15.50 -6.05
C PRO A 20 18.87 14.82 -6.77
N GLU A 21 18.98 14.60 -8.08
CA GLU A 21 17.94 13.95 -8.89
C GLU A 21 17.74 12.49 -8.48
N GLN A 22 18.83 11.78 -8.17
CA GLN A 22 18.76 10.39 -7.71
C GLN A 22 18.11 10.30 -6.32
N ALA A 23 18.46 11.20 -5.39
CA ALA A 23 17.85 11.27 -4.07
C ALA A 23 16.35 11.58 -4.16
N ILE A 24 15.97 12.59 -4.95
CA ILE A 24 14.57 12.94 -5.21
C ILE A 24 13.81 11.76 -5.82
N GLY A 25 14.39 11.09 -6.82
CA GLY A 25 13.77 9.91 -7.44
C GLY A 25 13.48 8.79 -6.45
N GLN A 26 14.42 8.49 -5.53
CA GLN A 26 14.20 7.48 -4.49
C GLN A 26 13.12 7.90 -3.48
N ILE A 27 13.10 9.18 -3.08
CA ILE A 27 12.07 9.71 -2.18
C ILE A 27 10.68 9.59 -2.81
N LEU A 28 10.54 9.94 -4.10
CA LEU A 28 9.27 9.81 -4.82
C LEU A 28 8.78 8.36 -4.89
N LEU A 29 9.67 7.40 -5.11
CA LEU A 29 9.32 5.97 -5.10
C LEU A 29 8.83 5.52 -3.72
N HIS A 30 9.45 5.99 -2.64
CA HIS A 30 8.97 5.73 -1.28
C HIS A 30 7.57 6.31 -1.04
N LEU A 31 7.33 7.56 -1.45
CA LEU A 31 6.03 8.20 -1.32
C LEU A 31 4.93 7.45 -2.09
N GLN A 32 5.22 7.01 -3.32
CA GLN A 32 4.29 6.18 -4.10
C GLN A 32 3.96 4.86 -3.38
N ALA A 33 4.97 4.19 -2.81
CA ALA A 33 4.75 2.94 -2.08
C ALA A 33 3.91 3.15 -0.82
N VAL A 34 4.16 4.22 -0.06
CA VAL A 34 3.34 4.58 1.13
C VAL A 34 1.91 4.91 0.71
N ASN A 35 1.73 5.74 -0.32
CA ASN A 35 0.40 6.08 -0.83
C ASN A 35 -0.37 4.83 -1.27
N GLY A 36 0.27 3.90 -1.97
CA GLY A 36 -0.33 2.62 -2.35
C GLY A 36 -0.76 1.78 -1.15
N ARG A 37 0.05 1.76 -0.08
CA ARG A 37 -0.30 1.06 1.17
C ARG A 37 -1.49 1.70 1.88
N ILE A 38 -1.51 3.03 1.98
CA ILE A 38 -2.63 3.78 2.58
C ILE A 38 -3.91 3.53 1.80
N ASN A 39 -3.89 3.69 0.47
CA ASN A 39 -5.06 3.42 -0.39
C ASN A 39 -5.59 1.99 -0.21
N ASN A 40 -4.72 1.00 -0.03
CA ASN A 40 -5.13 -0.37 0.23
C ASN A 40 -5.77 -0.55 1.61
N LEU A 41 -5.28 0.14 2.64
CA LEU A 41 -5.88 0.13 3.98
C LEU A 41 -7.25 0.82 3.97
N GLU A 42 -7.35 2.00 3.36
CA GLU A 42 -8.61 2.74 3.23
C GLU A 42 -9.67 1.92 2.48
N ARG A 43 -9.29 1.22 1.40
CA ARG A 43 -10.20 0.31 0.68
C ARG A 43 -10.65 -0.89 1.51
N ARG A 44 -9.84 -1.34 2.48
CA ARG A 44 -10.22 -2.43 3.39
C ARG A 44 -11.19 -1.94 4.45
N GLU A 45 -10.95 -0.75 5.02
CA GLU A 45 -11.84 -0.11 6.00
C GLU A 45 -13.18 0.30 5.38
N GLN A 46 -13.19 0.72 4.11
CA GLN A 46 -14.41 1.09 3.38
C GLN A 46 -15.19 -0.13 2.84
N ARG A 47 -14.71 -1.36 3.00
CA ARG A 47 -15.55 -2.53 2.68
C ARG A 47 -16.69 -2.56 3.71
N PRO A 48 -17.95 -2.39 3.29
CA PRO A 48 -19.05 -2.77 4.16
C PRO A 48 -18.85 -4.24 4.49
N LEU A 49 -19.01 -4.59 5.76
CA LEU A 49 -19.18 -5.98 6.16
C LEU A 49 -20.42 -6.50 5.41
N VAL A 50 -20.22 -7.08 4.22
CA VAL A 50 -21.22 -7.93 3.57
C VAL A 50 -21.27 -9.20 4.40
N ASN A 51 -21.93 -9.07 5.55
CA ASN A 51 -22.27 -10.16 6.43
C ASN A 51 -23.33 -10.98 5.71
N GLN A 52 -22.85 -12.04 5.06
CA GLN A 52 -23.29 -13.43 4.93
C GLN A 52 -24.64 -13.90 5.57
N SER A 53 -25.59 -13.05 5.95
CA SER A 53 -26.89 -13.44 6.54
C SER A 53 -27.98 -13.82 5.53
N GLU A 54 -27.71 -13.81 4.22
CA GLU A 54 -28.72 -14.14 3.19
C GLU A 54 -28.65 -15.57 2.63
N LYS A 55 -27.81 -16.46 3.17
CA LYS A 55 -27.66 -17.83 2.63
C LYS A 55 -28.42 -18.95 3.34
N GLU A 56 -29.24 -18.67 4.34
CA GLU A 56 -29.88 -19.75 5.14
C GLU A 56 -31.43 -19.76 5.17
N SER A 57 -32.11 -18.98 4.33
CA SER A 57 -33.59 -18.90 4.38
C SER A 57 -34.36 -19.29 3.11
N THR A 58 -33.72 -19.82 2.07
CA THR A 58 -34.42 -20.25 0.84
C THR A 58 -34.38 -21.76 0.55
N ASP A 59 -34.07 -22.60 1.54
CA ASP A 59 -34.10 -24.08 1.38
C ASP A 59 -35.04 -24.80 2.37
N LYS A 60 -36.10 -24.11 2.83
CA LYS A 60 -37.18 -24.73 3.64
C LYS A 60 -38.56 -24.13 3.34
N SER A 61 -39.01 -24.25 2.10
CA SER A 61 -40.44 -24.28 1.72
C SER A 61 -40.47 -24.75 0.27
N GLU A 62 -41.12 -25.81 -0.16
CA GLU A 62 -41.98 -26.80 0.48
C GLU A 62 -41.92 -28.01 -0.47
N LYS A 63 -41.88 -29.20 0.11
CA LYS A 63 -42.16 -30.46 -0.55
C LYS A 63 -43.51 -30.92 -0.06
#